data_AF-A0A9W7J8Z8-F1
#
_entry.id   AF-A0A9W7J8Z8-F1
#
_cell.length_a   1.000
_cell.length_b   1.000
_cell.length_c   1.000
_cell.angle_alpha   90.00
_cell.angle_beta   90.00
_cell.angle_gamma   90.00
#
_symmetry.space_group_name_H-M   'P 1'
#
loop_
_entity.id
_entity.type
_entity.pdbx_description
1 polymer ?
#
loop_
_entity_poly.entity_id
_entity_poly.type
_entity_poly.pdbx_seq_one_letter_code
_entity_poly.pdbx_strand_id
1 'polypeptide(L)'
;MGFGSRWCGWIKECLETARISVLVNGSHTKTFPISKGLRQGCPMSPFLFNVVAEALSSLLNKVVLKGLFSGFRVGAKGLELSHLQFADDLIIFCGDSEVQIKNVVRILKGFELASGLQINLNKSKLLGINVENTQIDL
;
A
#
# COMPACT_ATOMS: atom_id res chain seq x y z
N MET A 1 11.71 11.23 0.17
CA MET A 1 12.25 10.36 -0.90
C MET A 1 13.33 11.03 -1.75
N GLY A 2 13.45 12.37 -1.79
CA GLY A 2 14.64 13.02 -2.35
C GLY A 2 14.74 13.02 -3.89
N PHE A 3 13.65 12.75 -4.60
CA PHE A 3 13.63 12.83 -6.06
C PHE A 3 13.82 14.27 -6.55
N GLY A 4 14.71 14.46 -7.54
CA GLY A 4 14.98 15.77 -8.13
C GLY A 4 13.83 16.31 -8.96
N SER A 5 13.73 17.64 -9.07
CA SER A 5 12.66 18.34 -9.80
C SER A 5 12.49 17.88 -11.26
N ARG A 6 13.61 17.62 -11.96
CA ARG A 6 13.60 17.11 -13.34
C ARG A 6 12.91 15.75 -13.44
N TRP A 7 13.23 14.82 -12.54
CA TRP A 7 12.63 13.50 -12.52
C TRP A 7 11.13 13.59 -12.20
N CYS A 8 10.77 14.38 -11.19
CA CYS A 8 9.37 14.63 -10.85
C CYS A 8 8.59 15.22 -12.02
N GLY A 9 9.22 16.14 -12.78
CA GLY A 9 8.64 16.71 -14.00
C GLY A 9 8.38 15.66 -15.08
N TRP A 10 9.32 14.74 -15.31
CA TRP A 10 9.12 13.64 -16.26
C TRP A 10 8.00 12.69 -15.86
N ILE A 11 7.94 12.29 -14.59
CA ILE A 11 6.85 11.43 -14.10
C ILE A 11 5.50 12.14 -14.25
N LYS A 12 5.44 13.42 -13.89
CA LYS A 12 4.23 14.23 -14.05
C LYS A 12 3.76 14.26 -15.51
N GLU A 13 4.68 14.54 -16.44
CA GLU A 13 4.37 14.55 -17.88
C GLU A 13 3.86 13.18 -18.36
N CYS A 14 4.50 12.08 -17.94
CA CYS A 14 4.07 10.73 -18.28
C CYS A 14 2.66 10.40 -17.77
N LEU A 15 2.27 10.93 -16.61
CA LEU A 15 0.95 10.69 -16.01
C LEU A 15 -0.13 11.58 -16.65
N GLU A 16 0.17 12.85 -16.92
CA GLU A 16 -0.79 13.83 -17.45
C GLU A 16 -1.07 13.65 -18.96
N THR A 17 -0.08 13.19 -19.73
CA THR A 17 -0.23 12.99 -21.18
C THR A 17 -0.79 11.62 -21.57
N ALA A 18 -0.85 10.67 -20.64
CA ALA A 18 -1.27 9.31 -20.93
C ALA A 18 -2.73 9.25 -21.41
N ARG A 19 -2.94 8.65 -22.59
CA ARG A 19 -4.26 8.36 -23.16
C ARG A 19 -4.39 6.87 -23.45
N ILE A 20 -5.60 6.35 -23.33
CA ILE A 20 -5.92 4.95 -23.59
C ILE A 20 -7.13 4.85 -24.53
N SER A 21 -7.19 3.79 -25.32
CA SER A 21 -8.36 3.34 -26.06
C SER A 21 -8.61 1.88 -25.71
N VAL A 22 -9.86 1.45 -25.73
CA VAL A 22 -10.23 0.05 -25.50
C VAL A 22 -10.46 -0.62 -26.85
N LEU A 23 -9.97 -1.86 -27.01
CA LEU A 23 -10.28 -2.66 -28.19
C LEU A 23 -11.58 -3.43 -27.94
N VAL A 24 -12.60 -3.18 -28.74
CA VAL A 24 -13.90 -3.85 -28.68
C VAL A 24 -14.14 -4.54 -30.01
N ASN A 25 -14.23 -5.88 -30.01
CA ASN A 25 -14.41 -6.69 -31.22
C ASN A 25 -13.39 -6.38 -32.33
N GLY A 26 -12.12 -6.19 -31.96
CA GLY A 26 -11.04 -5.88 -32.90
C GLY A 26 -11.01 -4.42 -33.40
N SER A 27 -11.91 -3.57 -32.93
CA SER A 27 -11.95 -2.14 -33.29
C SER A 27 -11.65 -1.26 -32.08
N HIS A 28 -10.84 -0.22 -32.27
CA HIS A 28 -10.49 0.72 -31.20
C HIS A 28 -11.64 1.69 -30.91
N THR A 29 -11.91 1.94 -29.63
CA THR A 29 -12.75 3.06 -29.20
C THR A 29 -12.01 4.41 -29.36
N LYS A 30 -12.74 5.51 -29.21
CA LYS A 30 -12.11 6.85 -29.09
C LYS A 30 -11.17 6.88 -27.89
N THR A 31 -10.02 7.52 -28.05
CA THR A 31 -9.05 7.69 -26.97
C THR A 31 -9.56 8.63 -25.89
N PHE A 32 -9.29 8.31 -24.63
CA PHE A 32 -9.63 9.13 -23.46
C PHE A 32 -8.43 9.23 -22.50
N PRO A 33 -8.34 10.31 -21.69
CA PRO A 33 -7.26 10.46 -20.72
C PRO A 33 -7.39 9.47 -19.56
N ILE A 34 -6.26 9.07 -18.98
CA ILE A 34 -6.24 8.24 -17.77
C ILE A 34 -6.44 9.14 -16.54
N SER A 35 -7.45 8.85 -15.73
CA SER A 35 -7.72 9.59 -14.49
C SER A 35 -7.08 8.93 -13.26
N LYS A 36 -7.18 7.60 -13.15
CA LYS A 36 -6.59 6.80 -12.08
C LYS A 36 -5.96 5.53 -12.66
N GLY A 37 -4.84 5.13 -12.06
CA GLY A 37 -4.14 3.90 -12.38
C GLY A 37 -2.96 4.08 -13.33
N LEU A 38 -2.17 3.02 -13.43
CA LEU A 38 -0.99 2.95 -14.27
C LEU A 38 -1.22 1.89 -15.35
N ARG A 39 -0.63 2.07 -16.52
CA ARG A 39 -0.77 1.13 -17.62
C ARG A 39 -0.12 -0.22 -17.26
N GLN A 40 -0.90 -1.29 -17.22
CA GLN A 40 -0.36 -2.64 -17.06
C GLN A 40 0.53 -3.00 -18.26
N GLY A 41 1.64 -3.70 -17.99
CA GLY A 41 2.66 -4.00 -19.00
C GLY A 41 3.58 -2.82 -19.35
N CYS A 42 3.36 -1.62 -18.79
CA CYS A 42 4.34 -0.54 -18.88
C CYS A 42 5.51 -0.82 -17.92
N PRO A 43 6.78 -0.82 -18.40
CA PRO A 43 7.94 -1.09 -17.56
C PRO A 43 8.11 -0.15 -16.35
N MET A 44 7.54 1.07 -16.41
CA MET A 44 7.62 2.04 -15.32
C MET A 44 6.55 1.84 -14.24
N SER A 45 5.44 1.17 -14.55
CA SER A 45 4.32 1.04 -13.62
C SER A 45 4.71 0.33 -12.30
N PRO A 46 5.50 -0.77 -12.31
CA PRO A 46 5.96 -1.40 -11.07
C PRO A 46 6.82 -0.47 -10.21
N PHE A 47 7.67 0.34 -10.84
CA PHE A 47 8.51 1.29 -10.11
C PHE A 47 7.67 2.37 -9.41
N LEU A 48 6.72 2.97 -10.13
CA LEU A 48 5.83 3.98 -9.56
C LEU A 48 4.94 3.40 -8.45
N PHE A 49 4.52 2.15 -8.59
CA PHE A 49 3.82 1.44 -7.52
C PHE A 49 4.70 1.31 -6.26
N ASN A 50 5.96 0.91 -6.41
CA ASN A 50 6.90 0.81 -5.28
C ASN A 50 7.16 2.15 -4.59
N VAL A 51 7.15 3.27 -5.32
CA VAL A 51 7.25 4.61 -4.72
C VAL A 51 6.07 4.89 -3.78
N VAL A 52 4.85 4.49 -4.17
CA VAL A 52 3.66 4.64 -3.33
C VAL A 52 3.68 3.64 -2.15
N ALA A 53 4.11 2.40 -2.37
CA ALA A 53 4.29 1.40 -1.32
C ALA A 53 5.32 1.84 -0.27
N GLU A 54 6.44 2.43 -0.69
CA GLU A 54 7.46 3.00 0.21
C GLU A 54 6.88 4.13 1.08
N ALA A 55 5.92 4.91 0.57
CA ALA A 55 5.23 5.90 1.39
C ALA A 55 4.38 5.26 2.50
N LEU A 56 3.72 4.12 2.22
CA LEU A 56 3.02 3.33 3.23
C LEU A 56 3.98 2.70 4.24
N SER A 57 5.09 2.14 3.78
CA SER A 57 6.16 1.59 4.63
C SER A 57 6.71 2.65 5.60
N SER A 58 7.07 3.81 5.06
CA SER A 58 7.51 4.98 5.83
C SER A 58 6.46 5.45 6.84
N LEU A 59 5.17 5.43 6.46
CA LEU A 59 4.08 5.73 7.38
C LEU A 59 4.05 4.71 8.52
N LEU A 60 3.98 3.41 8.22
CA LEU A 60 3.95 2.31 9.20
C LEU A 60 5.12 2.39 10.19
N ASN A 61 6.34 2.60 9.69
CA ASN A 61 7.52 2.76 10.53
C ASN A 61 7.40 3.94 11.50
N LYS A 62 6.85 5.08 11.04
CA LYS A 62 6.64 6.26 11.89
C LYS A 62 5.61 6.02 12.99
N VAL A 63 4.57 5.22 12.73
CA VAL A 63 3.53 4.91 13.73
C VAL A 63 4.02 3.89 14.77
N VAL A 64 4.87 2.95 14.36
CA VAL A 64 5.59 2.05 15.28
C VAL A 64 6.54 2.83 16.19
N LEU A 65 7.35 3.73 15.63
CA LEU A 65 8.24 4.61 16.42
C LEU A 65 7.49 5.51 17.41
N LYS A 66 6.21 5.82 17.13
CA LYS A 66 5.33 6.57 18.03
C LYS A 66 4.62 5.69 19.06
N GLY A 67 4.84 4.38 19.05
CA GLY A 67 4.21 3.43 19.96
C GLY A 67 2.70 3.24 19.73
N LEU A 68 2.19 3.58 18.53
CA LEU A 68 0.76 3.45 18.22
C LEU A 68 0.35 2.00 17.91
N PHE A 69 1.28 1.20 17.43
CA PHE A 69 1.25 -0.26 17.51
C PHE A 69 2.69 -0.79 17.56
N SER A 70 2.85 -2.03 18.01
CA SER A 70 4.14 -2.72 18.14
C SER A 70 4.32 -3.76 17.04
N GLY A 71 5.52 -3.88 16.49
CA GLY A 71 5.84 -4.93 15.53
C GLY A 71 6.09 -6.29 16.19
N PHE A 72 6.40 -7.31 15.38
CA PHE A 72 6.84 -8.62 15.84
C PHE A 72 8.37 -8.65 15.98
N ARG A 73 8.88 -9.01 17.16
CA ARG A 73 10.33 -9.06 17.41
C ARG A 73 10.91 -10.42 17.02
N VAL A 74 11.86 -10.41 16.09
CA VAL A 74 12.51 -11.61 15.54
C VAL A 74 13.96 -11.71 15.98
N GLY A 75 14.34 -12.89 16.50
CA GLY A 75 15.71 -13.27 16.82
C GLY A 75 16.27 -12.63 18.10
N ALA A 76 17.38 -13.18 18.59
CA ALA A 76 18.02 -12.74 19.84
C ALA A 76 18.51 -11.28 19.80
N LYS A 77 18.80 -10.75 18.60
CA LYS A 77 19.20 -9.36 18.38
C LYS A 77 18.03 -8.38 18.29
N GLY A 78 16.79 -8.89 18.27
CA GLY A 78 15.58 -8.08 18.42
C GLY A 78 15.19 -7.22 17.21
N LEU A 79 15.26 -7.76 15.99
CA LEU A 79 14.74 -7.07 14.81
C LEU A 79 13.22 -6.89 14.97
N GLU A 80 12.75 -5.64 15.00
CA GLU A 80 11.32 -5.35 15.05
C GLU A 80 10.74 -5.31 13.63
N LEU A 81 9.96 -6.34 13.29
CA LEU A 81 9.29 -6.48 12.01
C LEU A 81 7.86 -5.98 12.13
N SER A 82 7.55 -4.84 11.53
CA SER A 82 6.20 -4.26 11.57
C SER A 82 5.34 -4.64 10.37
N HIS A 83 5.95 -4.84 9.20
CA HIS A 83 5.24 -5.20 7.98
C HIS A 83 6.15 -5.86 6.95
N LEU A 84 5.54 -6.61 6.03
CA LEU A 84 6.15 -7.17 4.82
C LEU A 84 5.29 -6.76 3.62
N GLN A 85 5.92 -6.34 2.54
CA GLN A 85 5.24 -5.87 1.33
C GLN A 85 5.81 -6.58 0.10
N PHE A 86 4.92 -7.06 -0.76
CA PHE A 86 5.27 -7.56 -2.09
C PHE A 86 4.15 -7.23 -3.07
N ALA A 87 4.41 -6.31 -4.01
CA ALA A 87 3.38 -5.74 -4.87
C ALA A 87 2.17 -5.27 -4.02
N ASP A 88 0.95 -5.69 -4.36
CA ASP A 88 -0.27 -5.36 -3.63
C ASP A 88 -0.50 -6.19 -2.36
N ASP A 89 0.30 -7.23 -2.11
CA ASP A 89 0.21 -8.03 -0.89
C ASP A 89 0.97 -7.35 0.27
N LEU A 90 0.26 -7.17 1.38
CA LEU A 90 0.75 -6.54 2.59
C LEU A 90 0.42 -7.41 3.81
N ILE A 91 1.46 -7.74 4.59
CA ILE A 91 1.33 -8.35 5.90
C ILE A 91 1.72 -7.30 6.93
N ILE A 92 0.88 -7.06 7.93
CA ILE A 92 1.16 -6.17 9.06
C ILE A 92 1.22 -7.01 10.33
N PHE A 93 2.27 -6.83 11.11
CA PHE A 93 2.42 -7.40 12.43
C PHE A 93 2.05 -6.35 13.47
N CYS A 94 1.10 -6.66 14.33
CA CYS A 94 0.70 -5.79 15.43
C CYS A 94 0.43 -6.61 16.69
N GLY A 95 0.51 -5.96 17.86
CA GLY A 95 0.05 -6.57 19.11
C GLY A 95 -1.44 -6.91 19.07
N ASP A 96 -1.84 -7.85 19.91
CA ASP A 96 -3.18 -8.46 20.01
C ASP A 96 -4.26 -7.54 20.60
N SER A 97 -3.88 -6.45 21.26
CA SER A 97 -4.85 -5.52 21.83
C SER A 97 -5.73 -4.86 20.76
N GLU A 98 -7.03 -4.76 21.02
CA GLU A 98 -8.01 -4.13 20.12
C GLU A 98 -7.62 -2.70 19.71
N VAL A 99 -6.99 -1.95 20.62
CA VAL A 99 -6.51 -0.58 20.36
C VAL A 99 -5.46 -0.55 19.24
N GLN A 100 -4.51 -1.49 19.26
CA GLN A 100 -3.47 -1.60 18.24
C GLN A 100 -4.06 -1.98 16.88
N ILE A 101 -4.96 -2.96 16.85
CA ILE A 101 -5.65 -3.38 15.61
C ILE A 101 -6.45 -2.21 15.02
N LYS A 102 -7.22 -1.49 15.86
CA LYS A 102 -7.94 -0.28 15.43
C LYS A 102 -7.00 0.80 14.91
N ASN A 103 -5.82 0.97 15.51
CA ASN A 103 -4.83 1.92 15.02
C ASN A 103 -4.31 1.54 13.63
N VAL A 104 -3.98 0.27 13.38
CA VAL A 104 -3.60 -0.23 12.05
C VAL A 104 -4.67 0.10 11.03
N VAL A 105 -5.94 -0.22 11.32
CA VAL A 105 -7.07 0.09 10.42
C VAL A 105 -7.20 1.60 10.15
N ARG A 106 -7.01 2.45 11.16
CA ARG A 106 -7.06 3.92 10.98
C ARG A 106 -5.93 4.43 10.09
N ILE A 107 -4.71 3.91 10.26
CA ILE A 107 -3.55 4.27 9.45
C ILE A 107 -3.79 3.90 7.98
N LEU A 108 -4.27 2.68 7.77
CA LEU A 108 -4.64 2.14 6.47
C LEU A 108 -5.73 2.97 5.77
N LYS A 109 -6.79 3.36 6.49
CA LYS A 109 -7.82 4.28 5.98
C LYS A 109 -7.27 5.67 5.66
N GLY A 110 -6.39 6.21 6.51
CA GLY A 110 -5.72 7.48 6.26
C GLY A 110 -4.85 7.44 5.00
N PHE A 111 -4.16 6.33 4.77
CA PHE A 111 -3.38 6.10 3.56
C PHE A 111 -4.27 5.98 2.31
N GLU A 112 -5.41 5.28 2.39
CA GLU A 112 -6.38 5.19 1.30
C GLU A 112 -6.89 6.57 0.88
N LEU A 113 -7.23 7.44 1.85
CA LEU A 113 -7.66 8.81 1.58
C LEU A 113 -6.56 9.66 0.93
N ALA A 114 -5.30 9.48 1.34
CA ALA A 114 -4.17 10.26 0.84
C ALA A 114 -3.69 9.81 -0.54
N SER A 115 -3.71 8.50 -0.82
CA SER A 115 -3.17 7.90 -2.04
C SER A 115 -4.23 7.63 -3.11
N GLY A 116 -5.50 7.49 -2.71
CA GLY A 116 -6.57 7.01 -3.57
C GLY A 116 -6.54 5.50 -3.85
N LEU A 117 -5.62 4.74 -3.23
CA LEU A 117 -5.58 3.28 -3.27
C LEU A 117 -6.56 2.70 -2.25
N GLN A 118 -7.38 1.73 -2.66
CA GLN A 118 -8.39 1.14 -1.80
C GLN A 118 -7.95 -0.22 -1.27
N ILE A 119 -8.21 -0.46 0.01
CA ILE A 119 -7.91 -1.75 0.62
C ILE A 119 -9.04 -2.72 0.33
N ASN A 120 -8.68 -3.90 -0.17
CA ASN A 120 -9.65 -4.95 -0.42
C ASN A 120 -9.90 -5.75 0.86
N LEU A 121 -10.89 -5.31 1.66
CA LEU A 121 -11.27 -6.00 2.90
C LEU A 121 -11.77 -7.43 2.65
N ASN A 122 -12.39 -7.71 1.51
CA ASN A 122 -12.84 -9.07 1.16
C ASN A 122 -11.67 -10.04 0.97
N LYS A 123 -10.48 -9.52 0.61
CA LYS A 123 -9.25 -10.29 0.47
C LYS A 123 -8.31 -10.17 1.68
N SER A 124 -8.67 -9.34 2.66
CA SER A 124 -7.88 -9.12 3.87
C SER A 124 -8.36 -10.05 4.98
N LYS A 125 -7.44 -10.52 5.82
CA LYS A 125 -7.74 -11.40 6.95
C LYS A 125 -6.93 -10.97 8.17
N LEU A 126 -7.57 -11.01 9.34
CA LEU A 126 -6.89 -10.93 10.62
C LEU A 126 -6.54 -12.35 11.07
N LEU A 127 -5.29 -12.57 11.45
CA LEU A 127 -4.79 -13.87 11.89
C LEU A 127 -4.20 -13.72 13.29
N GLY A 128 -4.73 -14.51 14.23
CA GLY A 128 -4.18 -14.62 15.56
C GLY A 128 -2.98 -15.57 15.59
N ILE A 129 -1.87 -15.13 16.19
CA ILE A 129 -0.71 -15.98 16.45
C ILE A 129 -0.70 -16.28 17.94
N ASN A 130 -0.83 -17.56 18.30
CA ASN A 130 -0.86 -18.01 19.69
C ASN A 130 -1.97 -17.38 20.56
N VAL A 131 -3.13 -17.10 19.95
CA VAL A 131 -4.36 -16.63 20.62
C VAL A 131 -5.50 -17.59 20.32
N GLU A 132 -6.44 -17.72 21.26
CA GLU A 132 -7.62 -18.57 21.08
C GLU A 132 -8.57 -17.98 20.01
N ASN A 133 -9.16 -18.83 19.18
CA ASN A 133 -9.97 -18.42 18.02
C ASN A 133 -11.15 -17.49 18.36
N THR A 134 -11.60 -17.48 19.62
CA THR A 134 -12.65 -16.62 20.18
C THR A 134 -12.30 -15.12 20.18
N GLN A 135 -11.07 -14.73 19.88
CA GLN A 135 -10.61 -13.32 19.89
C GLN A 135 -10.44 -12.71 18.48
N ILE A 136 -10.71 -13.46 17.41
CA ILE A 136 -10.40 -13.03 16.02
C ILE A 136 -11.60 -12.36 15.32
N ASP A 137 -12.77 -12.29 15.98
CA ASP A 137 -13.96 -11.64 15.44
C ASP A 137 -13.89 -10.11 15.64
N LEU A 138 -13.33 -9.41 14.65
CA LEU A 138 -13.39 -7.94 14.48
C LEU A 138 -13.98 -7.56 13.13
#